data_AF-A0AAE9F4W0-F1
#
_entry.id   AF-A0AAE9F4W0-F1
#
_cell.length_a   1.000
_cell.length_b   1.000
_cell.length_c   1.000
_cell.angle_alpha   90.00
_cell.angle_beta   90.00
_cell.angle_gamma   90.00
#
_symmetry.space_group_name_H-M   'P 1'
#
loop_
_entity.id
_entity.type
_entity.pdbx_description
1 polymer ?
#
loop_
_entity_poly.entity_id
_entity_poly.type
_entity_poly.pdbx_seq_one_letter_code
_entity_poly.pdbx_strand_id
1 'polypeptide(L)'
;MMIPVTSSGLTVTPIPNTMDTTSTMTVSCTAANGLFAFMIFEPELNPRENANLPQTVAITVSCSSVDMVWKYVDVPSGRLQAITSVRCNEAASG
;
A
#
# COMPACT_ATOMS: atom_id res chain seq x y z
N MET A 1 -15.15 -7.05 -8.67
CA MET A 1 -15.65 -7.47 -7.34
C MET A 1 -14.71 -6.95 -6.28
N MET A 2 -15.19 -6.53 -5.10
CA MET A 2 -14.30 -6.08 -4.02
C MET A 2 -13.59 -7.29 -3.40
N ILE A 3 -12.28 -7.18 -3.17
CA ILE A 3 -11.46 -8.21 -2.55
C ILE A 3 -10.83 -7.71 -1.26
N PRO A 4 -10.55 -8.59 -0.28
CA PRO A 4 -9.98 -8.18 0.99
C PRO A 4 -8.59 -7.55 0.82
N VAL A 5 -8.33 -6.55 1.65
CA VAL A 5 -7.00 -5.95 1.83
C VAL A 5 -6.38 -6.57 3.06
N THR A 6 -5.15 -7.06 2.94
CA THR A 6 -4.39 -7.65 4.03
C THR A 6 -3.14 -6.83 4.32
N SER A 7 -2.76 -6.71 5.59
CA SER A 7 -1.51 -6.09 6.03
C SER A 7 -0.58 -7.12 6.66
N SER A 8 0.72 -7.03 6.41
CA SER A 8 1.72 -7.92 7.00
C SER A 8 3.07 -7.22 7.18
N GLY A 9 3.98 -7.84 7.93
CA GLY A 9 5.36 -7.36 8.06
C GLY A 9 5.50 -5.99 8.73
N LEU A 10 4.67 -5.69 9.73
CA LEU A 10 4.80 -4.45 10.49
C LEU A 10 6.17 -4.40 11.19
N THR A 11 6.93 -3.36 10.89
CA THR A 11 8.21 -3.04 11.50
C THR A 11 8.14 -1.64 12.10
N VAL A 12 8.77 -1.45 13.24
CA VAL A 12 8.81 -0.15 13.94
C VAL A 12 10.26 0.20 14.21
N THR A 13 10.69 1.37 13.72
CA THR A 13 12.07 1.84 13.83
C THR A 13 12.11 3.17 14.59
N PRO A 14 12.91 3.30 15.66
CA PRO A 14 13.09 4.58 16.34
C PRO A 14 13.70 5.64 15.44
N ILE A 15 13.26 6.89 15.58
CA ILE A 15 13.90 8.04 14.94
C ILE A 15 15.02 8.53 15.87
N PRO A 16 16.30 8.54 15.41
CA PRO A 16 17.44 8.87 16.27
C PRO A 16 17.28 10.21 16.98
N ASN A 17 17.68 10.26 18.26
CA ASN A 17 17.63 11.45 19.11
C ASN A 17 16.22 11.99 19.41
N THR A 18 15.17 11.19 19.18
CA THR A 18 13.78 11.53 19.52
C THR A 18 13.10 10.37 20.24
N MET A 19 11.90 10.60 20.78
CA MET A 19 11.01 9.53 21.25
C MET A 19 10.10 8.99 20.14
N ASP A 20 10.30 9.45 18.90
CA ASP A 20 9.45 9.15 17.76
C ASP A 20 9.85 7.84 17.07
N THR A 21 8.91 7.27 16.33
CA THR A 21 9.07 6.02 15.59
C THR A 21 8.52 6.13 14.18
N THR A 22 9.09 5.35 13.27
CA THR A 22 8.53 5.10 11.94
C THR A 22 8.04 3.66 11.88
N SER A 23 6.74 3.48 11.65
CA SER A 23 6.12 2.20 11.36
C SER A 23 6.09 1.96 9.85
N THR A 24 6.48 0.77 9.40
CA THR A 24 6.42 0.36 7.98
C THR A 24 5.75 -0.99 7.88
N MET A 25 4.86 -1.18 6.91
CA MET A 25 4.22 -2.48 6.65
C MET A 25 3.96 -2.68 5.16
N THR A 26 3.70 -3.94 4.78
CA THR A 26 3.21 -4.29 3.45
C THR A 26 1.70 -4.41 3.47
N VAL A 27 1.04 -3.73 2.53
CA VAL A 27 -0.40 -3.86 2.28
C VAL A 27 -0.59 -4.56 0.94
N SER A 28 -1.41 -5.60 0.89
CA SER A 28 -1.59 -6.42 -0.30
C SER A 28 -3.04 -6.82 -0.52
N CYS A 29 -3.36 -7.12 -1.78
CA CYS A 29 -4.59 -7.79 -2.16
C CYS A 29 -4.32 -8.73 -3.33
N THR A 30 -5.04 -9.85 -3.34
CA THR A 30 -4.86 -10.93 -4.32
C THR A 30 -6.22 -11.29 -4.89
N ALA A 31 -6.33 -11.22 -6.22
CA ALA A 31 -7.49 -11.64 -6.97
C ALA A 31 -7.54 -13.17 -7.13
N ALA A 32 -8.72 -13.69 -7.44
CA ALA A 32 -8.89 -15.09 -7.81
C ALA A 32 -8.04 -15.46 -9.04
N ASN A 33 -7.78 -16.76 -9.21
CA ASN A 33 -6.97 -17.25 -10.34
C ASN A 33 -7.59 -16.84 -11.69
N GLY A 34 -6.76 -16.29 -12.58
CA GLY A 34 -7.20 -15.77 -13.89
C GLY A 34 -7.82 -14.37 -13.86
N LEU A 35 -7.91 -13.72 -12.69
CA LEU A 35 -8.31 -12.32 -12.54
C LEU A 35 -7.10 -11.46 -12.15
N PHE A 36 -7.22 -10.15 -12.34
CA PHE A 36 -6.25 -9.18 -11.84
C PHE A 36 -6.80 -8.41 -10.65
N ALA A 37 -5.92 -8.04 -9.73
CA ALA A 37 -6.21 -7.13 -8.63
C ALA A 37 -5.89 -5.69 -9.05
N PHE A 38 -6.69 -4.75 -8.56
CA PHE A 38 -6.53 -3.32 -8.78
C PHE A 38 -6.75 -2.59 -7.47
N MET A 39 -5.69 -1.97 -6.95
CA MET A 39 -5.68 -1.25 -5.68
C MET A 39 -5.90 0.24 -5.90
N ILE A 40 -6.68 0.89 -5.04
CA ILE A 40 -7.00 2.32 -5.10
C ILE A 40 -6.81 2.92 -3.72
N PHE A 41 -6.21 4.11 -3.65
CA PHE A 41 -6.00 4.89 -2.44
C PHE A 41 -6.88 6.12 -2.40
N GLU A 42 -7.15 6.61 -1.19
CA GLU A 42 -7.71 7.94 -0.97
C GLU A 42 -6.64 8.94 -0.49
N PRO A 43 -6.53 10.15 -1.07
CA PRO A 43 -7.34 10.66 -2.19
C PRO A 43 -7.01 9.94 -3.52
N GLU A 44 -8.04 9.62 -4.32
CA GLU A 44 -8.03 8.80 -5.57
C GLU A 44 -6.67 8.70 -6.31
N LEU A 45 -5.81 7.79 -5.83
CA LEU A 45 -4.50 7.48 -6.40
C LEU A 45 -4.41 5.99 -6.64
N ASN A 46 -3.70 5.59 -7.69
CA ASN A 46 -3.42 4.20 -7.98
C ASN A 46 -1.92 3.94 -7.80
N PRO A 47 -1.52 2.89 -7.06
CA PRO A 47 -0.13 2.48 -7.03
C PRO A 47 0.29 2.04 -8.42
N ARG A 48 1.55 2.30 -8.75
CA ARG A 48 2.16 1.75 -9.96
C ARG A 48 2.19 0.22 -9.96
N GLU A 49 2.08 -0.43 -8.79
CA GLU A 49 2.01 -1.88 -8.68
C GLU A 49 0.74 -2.45 -9.32
N ASN A 50 -0.25 -1.63 -9.65
CA ASN A 50 -1.34 -2.04 -10.55
C ASN A 50 -0.90 -2.24 -12.01
N ALA A 51 0.32 -1.83 -12.38
CA ALA A 51 0.82 -1.94 -13.74
C ALA A 51 0.86 -3.40 -14.20
N ASN A 52 0.51 -3.63 -15.46
CA ASN A 52 0.42 -4.94 -16.10
C ASN A 52 -0.67 -5.87 -15.53
N LEU A 53 -1.67 -5.32 -14.82
CA LEU A 53 -2.85 -6.04 -14.35
C LEU A 53 -2.46 -7.34 -13.59
N PRO A 54 -1.68 -7.23 -12.51
CA PRO A 54 -1.20 -8.41 -11.81
C PRO A 54 -2.32 -9.07 -11.00
N GLN A 55 -2.20 -10.37 -10.75
CA GLN A 55 -3.12 -11.07 -9.84
C GLN A 55 -2.96 -10.60 -8.39
N THR A 56 -1.77 -10.16 -7.99
CA THR A 56 -1.49 -9.64 -6.65
C THR A 56 -0.88 -8.26 -6.75
N VAL A 57 -1.45 -7.30 -6.01
CA VAL A 57 -0.87 -5.98 -5.80
C VAL A 57 -0.38 -5.92 -4.36
N ALA A 58 0.89 -5.56 -4.17
CA ALA A 58 1.49 -5.41 -2.85
C ALA A 58 2.31 -4.11 -2.81
N ILE A 59 2.04 -3.28 -1.81
CA ILE A 59 2.69 -1.97 -1.62
C ILE A 59 3.34 -1.90 -0.25
N THR A 60 4.28 -0.97 -0.12
CA THR A 60 4.82 -0.59 1.18
C THR A 60 4.17 0.72 1.62
N VAL A 61 3.74 0.77 2.88
CA VAL A 61 3.24 1.99 3.52
C VAL A 61 4.05 2.29 4.78
N SER A 62 4.26 3.57 5.05
CA SER A 62 4.98 4.04 6.24
C SER A 62 4.19 5.12 6.98
N CYS A 63 4.32 5.15 8.30
CA CYS A 63 3.74 6.18 9.15
C CYS A 63 4.75 6.58 10.22
N SER A 64 5.01 7.88 10.34
CA SER A 64 5.81 8.43 11.44
C SER A 64 4.90 8.83 12.59
N SER A 65 5.32 8.62 13.84
CA SER A 65 4.61 9.13 15.02
C SER A 65 4.61 10.66 15.13
N VAL A 66 5.48 11.34 14.38
CA VAL A 66 5.54 12.81 14.29
C VAL A 66 4.31 13.35 13.56
N ASP A 67 4.05 12.82 12.37
CA ASP A 67 3.01 13.33 11.47
C ASP A 67 1.67 12.59 11.68
N MET A 68 1.72 11.34 12.16
CA MET A 68 0.58 10.42 12.26
C MET A 68 -0.19 10.23 10.94
N VAL A 69 0.50 10.33 9.80
CA VAL A 69 -0.06 10.14 8.45
C VAL A 69 0.58 8.94 7.77
N TRP A 70 -0.25 8.01 7.29
CA TRP A 70 0.18 6.91 6.43
C TRP A 70 0.55 7.42 5.05
N LYS A 71 1.70 6.96 4.55
CA LYS A 71 2.26 7.33 3.25
C LYS A 71 2.56 6.05 2.47
N TYR A 72 2.07 5.96 1.23
CA TYR A 72 2.55 5.00 0.26
C TYR A 72 4.01 5.31 -0.08
N VAL A 73 4.85 4.27 -0.12
CA VAL A 73 6.27 4.35 -0.46
C VAL A 73 6.49 3.77 -1.86
N ASP A 74 6.66 4.63 -2.85
CA ASP A 74 7.11 4.21 -4.18
C ASP A 74 8.62 3.99 -4.14
N VAL A 75 9.04 2.73 -3.99
CA VAL A 75 10.45 2.36 -3.68
C VAL A 75 11.46 2.86 -4.75
N PRO A 76 11.31 2.57 -6.05
CA PRO A 76 12.11 3.11 -7.15
C PRO A 76 12.14 4.63 -7.31
N SER A 77 11.05 5.35 -7.03
CA SER A 77 11.07 6.82 -7.14
C SER A 77 11.45 7.51 -5.83
N GLY A 78 11.41 6.79 -4.71
CA GLY A 78 11.53 7.34 -3.36
C GLY A 78 10.37 8.25 -2.95
N ARG A 79 9.32 8.35 -3.77
CA ARG A 79 8.22 9.29 -3.54
C ARG A 79 7.30 8.77 -2.44
N LEU A 80 7.01 9.64 -1.48
CA LEU A 80 6.03 9.42 -0.43
C LEU A 80 4.72 10.14 -0.78
N GLN A 81 3.60 9.43 -0.70
CA GLN A 81 2.27 9.99 -0.98
C GLN A 81 1.34 9.68 0.18
N ALA A 82 0.72 10.69 0.77
CA ALA A 82 -0.22 10.50 1.87
C ALA A 82 -1.45 9.71 1.38
N ILE A 83 -1.85 8.72 2.17
CA ILE A 83 -3.04 7.90 1.92
C ILE A 83 -3.85 7.78 3.21
N THR A 84 -5.16 7.69 3.08
CA THR A 84 -6.10 7.58 4.22
C THR A 84 -6.87 6.28 4.21
N SER A 85 -7.06 5.66 3.04
CA SER A 85 -7.66 4.35 2.93
C SER A 85 -7.12 3.62 1.70
N VAL A 86 -7.26 2.28 1.73
CA VAL A 86 -6.92 1.39 0.62
C VAL A 86 -8.14 0.54 0.32
N ARG A 87 -8.48 0.43 -0.96
CA ARG A 87 -9.54 -0.46 -1.46
C ARG A 87 -8.98 -1.29 -2.60
N CYS A 88 -9.42 -2.53 -2.72
CA CYS A 88 -9.04 -3.39 -3.84
C CYS A 88 -10.25 -3.99 -4.53
N ASN A 89 -10.16 -4.06 -5.86
CA ASN A 89 -11.12 -4.72 -6.71
C ASN A 89 -10.41 -5.77 -7.58
N GLU A 90 -11.10 -6.85 -7.91
CA GLU A 90 -10.70 -7.77 -8.95
C GLU A 90 -11.57 -7.65 -10.20
N ALA A 91 -10.98 -7.91 -11.36
CA ALA A 91 -11.65 -7.97 -12.65
C ALA A 91 -10.95 -8.94 -13.62
N ALA A 92 -11.68 -9.36 -14.65
CA ALA A 92 -11.11 -10.17 -15.73
C ALA A 92 -10.32 -9.28 -16.69
N SER A 93 -9.15 -9.74 -17.15
CA SER A 93 -8.48 -9.15 -18.31
C SER A 93 -9.36 -9.48 -19.53
N GLY A 94 -10.04 -8.47 -20.06
CA GLY A 94 -10.91 -8.64 -21.24
C GLY A 94 -10.16 -9.21 -22.44
#